data_AF-A0A7R9CA53-F1
#
_entry.id   AF-A0A7R9CA53-F1
#
_cell.length_a   1.000
_cell.length_b   1.000
_cell.length_c   1.000
_cell.angle_alpha   90.00
_cell.angle_beta   90.00
_cell.angle_gamma   90.00
#
_symmetry.space_group_name_H-M   'P 1'
#
loop_
_entity.id
_entity.type
_entity.pdbx_description
1 polymer ?
#
loop_
_entity_poly.entity_id
_entity_poly.type
_entity_poly.pdbx_seq_one_letter_code
_entity_poly.pdbx_strand_id
1 'polypeptide(L)'
;MHIYPPPPPLIIETKGDGCLWLHAGILKFGITALSPVNNTATSYLEVGCDVNLVKHTLRFKHASAAATAETRPTVRKFDVGQRTQLSDFGKYVAECLPKYVQKVQITSGDELEVLIAPEGVVPVLQFLKDHHSAQFTNLVDIGGMDVPSREYRFEIIYNLLSLRYNSRIRVKTYTDELTPIDSVNDVFKAANWYEREIWDMFGVFFANHPDLRRILTDYGFEGHPFRKDFPLTGYVEVRYDDEKKRVVVEPLELAQEFRKFELSTPWEQFPNFRAPAAAEDVDTIVNFEGYNFL
;
A
#
# COMPACT_ATOMS: atom_id res chain seq x y z
N MET A 1 28.97 37.21 -16.40
CA MET A 1 27.83 38.07 -16.02
C MET A 1 27.00 38.31 -17.26
N HIS A 2 25.93 37.52 -17.44
CA HIS A 2 24.88 37.78 -18.43
C HIS A 2 23.57 37.78 -17.67
N ILE A 3 23.00 38.96 -17.53
CA ILE A 3 21.73 39.24 -16.85
C ILE A 3 20.67 39.25 -17.95
N TYR A 4 19.74 38.30 -17.93
CA TYR A 4 18.56 38.35 -18.78
C TYR A 4 17.53 39.32 -18.17
N PRO A 5 16.93 40.24 -18.94
CA PRO A 5 15.87 41.10 -18.44
C PRO A 5 14.52 40.33 -18.35
N PRO A 6 13.65 40.67 -17.38
CA PRO A 6 12.37 40.01 -17.18
C PRO A 6 11.32 40.42 -18.23
N PRO A 7 10.34 39.54 -18.55
CA PRO A 7 9.28 39.83 -19.51
C PRO A 7 8.20 40.79 -18.95
N PRO A 8 7.53 41.58 -19.81
CA PRO A 8 6.53 42.57 -19.39
C PRO A 8 5.19 41.93 -18.96
N PRO A 9 4.43 42.59 -18.07
CA PRO A 9 3.16 42.08 -17.55
C PRO A 9 2.01 42.19 -18.57
N LEU A 10 1.18 41.14 -18.62
CA LEU A 10 -0.10 41.09 -19.34
C LEU A 10 -1.14 41.95 -18.62
N ILE A 11 -1.60 43.00 -19.29
CA ILE A 11 -2.72 43.85 -18.87
C ILE A 11 -4.01 43.15 -19.31
N ILE A 12 -4.83 42.71 -18.35
CA ILE A 12 -6.19 42.21 -18.60
C ILE A 12 -7.16 43.28 -18.08
N GLU A 13 -7.70 44.08 -18.99
CA GLU A 13 -8.84 44.95 -18.72
C GLU A 13 -10.13 44.12 -18.84
N THR A 14 -10.81 43.84 -17.73
CA THR A 14 -12.20 43.39 -17.75
C THR A 14 -13.10 44.58 -17.46
N LYS A 15 -13.68 45.14 -18.52
CA LYS A 15 -14.71 46.19 -18.46
C LYS A 15 -16.02 45.59 -17.95
N GLY A 16 -16.60 46.23 -16.94
CA GLY A 16 -17.85 45.84 -16.30
C GLY A 16 -19.10 46.03 -17.17
N ASP A 17 -20.13 45.34 -16.72
CA ASP A 17 -21.57 45.57 -16.84
C ASP A 17 -22.20 45.69 -18.24
N GLY A 18 -23.24 44.87 -18.48
CA GLY A 18 -24.11 45.09 -19.64
C GLY A 18 -25.04 43.93 -19.98
N CYS A 19 -26.06 43.73 -19.16
CA CYS A 19 -27.26 42.96 -19.48
C CYS A 19 -27.89 43.48 -20.79
N LEU A 20 -28.04 42.64 -21.83
CA LEU A 20 -28.82 42.97 -23.02
C LEU A 20 -29.67 41.77 -23.45
N TRP A 21 -30.96 42.05 -23.50
CA TRP A 21 -32.06 41.22 -23.94
C TRP A 21 -31.98 40.90 -25.44
N LEU A 22 -32.29 39.67 -25.81
CA LEU A 22 -32.70 39.32 -27.17
C LEU A 22 -33.91 38.38 -27.12
N HIS A 23 -35.03 38.92 -27.58
CA HIS A 23 -36.29 38.23 -27.85
C HIS A 23 -36.23 37.55 -29.22
N ALA A 24 -36.58 36.26 -29.27
CA ALA A 24 -37.26 35.51 -30.37
C ALA A 24 -36.88 34.03 -30.23
N GLY A 25 -37.74 33.03 -30.38
CA GLY A 25 -39.16 33.00 -30.66
C GLY A 25 -39.72 31.62 -30.32
N ILE A 26 -40.97 31.65 -29.90
CA ILE A 26 -42.08 30.68 -29.98
C ILE A 26 -41.72 29.28 -30.51
N LEU A 27 -41.88 28.27 -29.64
CA LEU A 27 -42.48 26.97 -29.98
C LEU A 27 -43.15 26.40 -28.71
N LYS A 28 -44.49 26.34 -28.75
CA LYS A 28 -45.35 25.71 -27.74
C LYS A 28 -45.23 24.19 -27.84
N PHE A 29 -44.92 23.52 -26.73
CA PHE A 29 -45.50 22.22 -26.40
C PHE A 29 -45.74 22.21 -24.89
N GLY A 30 -47.01 22.12 -24.49
CA GLY A 30 -47.41 22.02 -23.10
C GLY A 30 -47.50 20.55 -22.69
N ILE A 31 -46.87 20.20 -21.57
CA ILE A 31 -47.25 19.05 -20.74
C ILE A 31 -47.13 19.45 -19.27
N THR A 32 -48.29 19.37 -18.63
CA THR A 32 -48.72 19.26 -17.23
C THR A 32 -47.68 19.09 -16.12
N ALA A 33 -47.87 19.87 -15.04
CA ALA A 33 -47.17 19.77 -13.76
C ALA A 33 -47.53 18.49 -12.98
N LEU A 34 -46.53 17.85 -12.35
CA LEU A 34 -46.69 16.92 -11.22
C LEU A 34 -45.46 17.02 -10.28
N SER A 35 -45.76 16.91 -8.99
CA SER A 35 -44.96 17.12 -7.76
C SER A 35 -43.69 16.25 -7.60
N PRO A 36 -42.75 16.62 -6.69
CA PRO A 36 -41.59 15.80 -6.36
C PRO A 36 -42.00 14.64 -5.44
N VAL A 37 -41.64 13.41 -5.80
CA VAL A 37 -41.77 12.22 -4.95
C VAL A 37 -40.39 11.59 -4.77
N ASN A 38 -40.11 11.32 -3.50
CA ASN A 38 -38.93 10.64 -2.98
C ASN A 38 -38.65 9.27 -3.64
N ASN A 39 -37.39 8.88 -3.46
CA ASN A 39 -36.87 7.52 -3.27
C ASN A 39 -36.36 6.71 -4.48
N THR A 40 -35.13 6.22 -4.24
CA THR A 40 -34.56 4.92 -4.65
C THR A 40 -34.46 4.64 -6.14
N ALA A 41 -33.24 4.81 -6.68
CA ALA A 41 -32.83 4.19 -7.93
C ALA A 41 -31.66 3.21 -7.68
N THR A 42 -32.04 1.96 -7.49
CA THR A 42 -31.26 0.77 -7.85
C THR A 42 -31.12 0.74 -9.38
N SER A 43 -29.91 0.59 -9.91
CA SER A 43 -29.66 0.16 -11.31
C SER A 43 -28.32 -0.61 -11.31
N TYR A 44 -28.36 -1.95 -11.36
CA TYR A 44 -28.44 -2.84 -12.53
C TYR A 44 -27.24 -2.74 -13.47
N LEU A 45 -26.50 -3.85 -13.52
CA LEU A 45 -25.40 -4.18 -14.42
C LEU A 45 -25.93 -4.41 -15.84
N GLU A 46 -25.32 -3.76 -16.83
CA GLU A 46 -25.29 -4.26 -18.21
C GLU A 46 -23.85 -4.65 -18.53
N VAL A 47 -23.67 -5.93 -18.88
CA VAL A 47 -22.42 -6.49 -19.41
C VAL A 47 -22.53 -6.42 -20.93
N GLY A 48 -21.71 -5.55 -21.53
CA GLY A 48 -21.42 -5.54 -22.97
C GLY A 48 -19.93 -5.78 -23.18
N CYS A 49 -19.60 -6.85 -23.89
CA CYS A 49 -18.26 -7.23 -24.30
C CYS A 49 -17.83 -6.35 -25.49
N ASP A 50 -16.77 -5.57 -25.34
CA ASP A 50 -16.02 -5.02 -26.47
C ASP A 50 -14.52 -4.97 -26.12
N VAL A 51 -13.73 -5.56 -27.02
CA VAL A 51 -12.28 -5.73 -26.94
C VAL A 51 -11.62 -4.37 -27.20
N ASN A 52 -11.10 -3.68 -26.17
CA ASN A 52 -10.00 -2.71 -26.27
C ASN A 52 -9.59 -2.09 -24.91
N LEU A 53 -8.28 -2.11 -24.65
CA LEU A 53 -7.55 -1.23 -23.73
C LEU A 53 -7.98 -1.24 -22.25
N VAL A 54 -7.41 -2.15 -21.45
CA VAL A 54 -7.45 -2.06 -19.98
C VAL A 54 -6.62 -0.84 -19.54
N LYS A 55 -7.25 0.33 -19.54
CA LYS A 55 -6.80 1.44 -18.68
C LYS A 55 -7.07 1.00 -17.25
N HIS A 56 -6.01 0.60 -16.53
CA HIS A 56 -6.06 0.53 -15.07
C HIS A 56 -6.28 1.96 -14.54
N THR A 57 -7.53 2.41 -14.52
CA THR A 57 -7.93 3.59 -13.76
C THR A 57 -7.79 3.27 -12.29
N LEU A 58 -6.72 3.77 -11.67
CA LEU A 58 -6.59 3.86 -10.22
C LEU A 58 -7.79 4.65 -9.69
N ARG A 59 -8.81 3.94 -9.18
CA ARG A 59 -9.97 4.56 -8.56
C ARG A 59 -9.55 5.13 -7.21
N PHE A 60 -9.20 6.41 -7.19
CA PHE A 60 -9.10 7.19 -5.96
C PHE A 60 -10.51 7.35 -5.38
N LYS A 61 -10.85 6.55 -4.37
CA LYS A 61 -12.06 6.78 -3.57
C LYS A 61 -11.85 8.04 -2.72
N HIS A 62 -12.27 9.20 -3.22
CA HIS A 62 -12.39 10.40 -2.41
C HIS A 62 -13.73 10.36 -1.67
N ALA A 63 -13.75 9.71 -0.51
CA ALA A 63 -14.88 9.86 0.41
C ALA A 63 -14.71 11.20 1.16
N SER A 64 -15.08 12.31 0.53
CA SER A 64 -15.16 13.62 1.21
C SER A 64 -16.50 13.75 1.92
N ALA A 65 -16.70 12.97 2.98
CA ALA A 65 -17.59 13.42 4.04
C ALA A 65 -16.81 14.47 4.83
N ALA A 66 -17.19 15.74 4.71
CA ALA A 66 -16.60 16.84 5.46
C ALA A 66 -16.86 16.60 6.96
N ALA A 67 -15.95 15.88 7.61
CA ALA A 67 -16.02 15.60 9.04
C ALA A 67 -15.82 16.91 9.80
N THR A 68 -16.75 17.24 10.68
CA THR A 68 -16.66 18.36 11.63
C THR A 68 -15.29 18.32 12.30
N ALA A 69 -14.51 19.39 12.18
CA ALA A 69 -13.15 19.45 12.71
C ALA A 69 -13.17 19.16 14.22
N GLU A 70 -12.53 18.07 14.63
CA GLU A 70 -12.63 17.56 15.99
C GLU A 70 -11.76 18.42 16.93
N THR A 71 -12.38 19.14 17.86
CA THR A 71 -11.74 20.21 18.64
C THR A 71 -11.23 19.80 20.02
N ARG A 72 -11.37 18.50 20.38
CA ARG A 72 -11.05 18.00 21.72
C ARG A 72 -9.53 18.08 22.00
N PRO A 73 -9.09 18.51 23.21
CA PRO A 73 -7.65 18.67 23.53
C PRO A 73 -6.83 17.38 23.51
N THR A 74 -7.46 16.23 23.80
CA THR A 74 -6.79 14.92 23.85
C THR A 74 -6.62 14.28 22.47
N VAL A 75 -7.27 14.81 21.45
CA VAL A 75 -7.25 14.26 20.09
C VAL A 75 -6.13 14.92 19.31
N ARG A 76 -5.27 14.11 18.67
CA ARG A 76 -4.24 14.60 17.75
C ARG A 76 -4.91 15.35 16.60
N LYS A 77 -4.46 16.58 16.35
CA LYS A 77 -4.92 17.38 15.21
C LYS A 77 -4.09 17.03 13.98
N PHE A 78 -4.77 16.82 12.86
CA PHE A 78 -4.12 16.54 11.57
C PHE A 78 -3.76 17.84 10.85
N ASP A 79 -2.62 17.85 10.16
CA ASP A 79 -2.25 18.95 9.27
C ASP A 79 -2.86 18.72 7.88
N VAL A 80 -3.90 19.48 7.58
CA VAL A 80 -4.63 19.41 6.30
C VAL A 80 -3.74 19.82 5.12
N GLY A 81 -2.82 20.77 5.33
CA GLY A 81 -1.92 21.25 4.29
C GLY A 81 -0.95 20.16 3.87
N GLN A 82 -0.28 19.53 4.85
CA GLN A 82 0.63 18.42 4.60
C GLN A 82 -0.09 17.25 3.93
N ARG A 83 -1.28 16.89 4.40
CA ARG A 83 -2.07 15.78 3.83
C ARG A 83 -2.44 16.02 2.37
N THR A 84 -2.77 17.26 2.01
CA THR A 84 -3.10 17.64 0.63
C THR A 84 -1.87 17.49 -0.26
N GLN A 85 -0.72 18.03 0.17
CA GLN A 85 0.56 17.90 -0.54
C GLN A 85 0.97 16.45 -0.77
N LEU A 86 0.85 15.60 0.27
CA LEU A 86 1.13 14.17 0.15
C LEU A 86 0.15 13.46 -0.80
N SER A 87 -1.12 13.87 -0.81
CA SER A 87 -2.12 13.30 -1.72
C SER A 87 -1.84 13.67 -3.18
N ASP A 88 -1.41 14.90 -3.44
CA ASP A 88 -1.09 15.36 -4.78
C ASP A 88 0.22 14.75 -5.27
N PHE A 89 1.22 14.64 -4.39
CA PHE A 89 2.45 13.91 -4.69
C PHE A 89 2.19 12.42 -4.94
N GLY A 90 1.29 11.79 -4.17
CA GLY A 90 0.87 10.41 -4.38
C GLY A 90 0.23 10.20 -5.75
N LYS A 91 -0.67 11.10 -6.18
CA LYS A 91 -1.25 11.08 -7.55
C LYS A 91 -0.17 11.25 -8.61
N TYR A 92 0.75 12.18 -8.38
CA TYR A 92 1.87 12.43 -9.29
C TYR A 92 2.74 11.19 -9.51
N VAL A 93 3.13 10.49 -8.43
CA VAL A 93 3.90 9.24 -8.53
C VAL A 93 3.12 8.16 -9.29
N ALA A 94 1.82 8.06 -9.05
CA ALA A 94 0.95 7.12 -9.75
C ALA A 94 0.84 7.41 -11.26
N GLU A 95 0.81 8.69 -11.65
CA GLU A 95 0.81 9.11 -13.07
C GLU A 95 2.15 8.88 -13.75
N CYS A 96 3.27 9.05 -13.04
CA CYS A 96 4.61 8.80 -13.60
C CYS A 96 4.89 7.31 -13.82
N LEU A 97 4.43 6.44 -12.91
CA LEU A 97 4.73 5.00 -12.94
C LEU A 97 3.46 4.13 -12.86
N PRO A 98 2.53 4.25 -13.82
CA PRO A 98 1.25 3.53 -13.78
C PRO A 98 1.41 2.02 -13.96
N LYS A 99 2.55 1.55 -14.49
CA LYS A 99 2.84 0.13 -14.69
C LYS A 99 3.01 -0.63 -13.37
N TYR A 100 3.61 0.01 -12.36
CA TYR A 100 4.05 -0.67 -11.14
C TYR A 100 3.24 -0.27 -9.91
N VAL A 101 2.74 0.97 -9.87
CA VAL A 101 1.97 1.49 -8.73
C VAL A 101 0.53 0.94 -8.79
N GLN A 102 0.16 0.16 -7.78
CA GLN A 102 -1.17 -0.46 -7.69
C GLN A 102 -2.14 0.38 -6.87
N LYS A 103 -1.65 0.94 -5.76
CA LYS A 103 -2.48 1.70 -4.83
C LYS A 103 -1.64 2.72 -4.11
N VAL A 104 -2.19 3.92 -3.98
CA VAL A 104 -1.64 4.99 -3.15
C VAL A 104 -2.62 5.24 -2.02
N GLN A 105 -2.14 5.23 -0.79
CA GLN A 105 -2.95 5.46 0.39
C GLN A 105 -2.26 6.41 1.36
N ILE A 106 -3.06 7.14 2.12
CA ILE A 106 -2.59 7.99 3.21
C ILE A 106 -3.19 7.43 4.48
N THR A 107 -2.34 6.96 5.37
CA THR A 107 -2.74 6.41 6.67
C THR A 107 -2.95 7.56 7.67
N SER A 108 -3.73 7.32 8.73
CA SER A 108 -4.12 8.28 9.78
C SER A 108 -2.98 8.89 10.63
N GLY A 109 -1.77 8.99 10.09
CA GLY A 109 -0.59 9.62 10.70
C GLY A 109 0.13 10.62 9.78
N ASP A 110 -0.51 11.04 8.68
CA ASP A 110 0.08 11.87 7.61
C ASP A 110 1.26 11.18 6.92
N GLU A 111 1.15 9.86 6.74
CA GLU A 111 2.14 9.02 6.06
C GLU A 111 1.60 8.55 4.71
N LEU A 112 2.37 8.80 3.66
CA LEU A 112 2.08 8.33 2.30
C LEU A 112 2.61 6.90 2.14
N GLU A 113 1.72 5.99 1.74
CA GLU A 113 2.09 4.63 1.37
C GLU A 113 1.77 4.34 -0.10
N VAL A 114 2.71 3.70 -0.79
CA VAL A 114 2.58 3.30 -2.19
C VAL A 114 2.79 1.79 -2.27
N LEU A 115 1.77 1.08 -2.75
CA LEU A 115 1.82 -0.36 -3.00
C LEU A 115 2.27 -0.60 -4.43
N ILE A 116 3.26 -1.48 -4.59
CA ILE A 116 3.94 -1.76 -5.84
C ILE A 116 3.93 -3.26 -6.11
N ALA A 117 3.87 -3.63 -7.39
CA ALA A 117 4.17 -4.98 -7.85
C ALA A 117 5.65 -5.37 -7.57
N PRO A 118 5.96 -6.65 -7.27
CA PRO A 118 7.31 -7.10 -6.96
C PRO A 118 8.32 -6.88 -8.10
N GLU A 119 7.89 -6.99 -9.37
CA GLU A 119 8.74 -6.73 -10.55
C GLU A 119 9.18 -5.25 -10.68
N GLY A 120 8.52 -4.35 -9.95
CA GLY A 120 8.71 -2.91 -10.04
C GLY A 120 9.62 -2.32 -8.96
N VAL A 121 10.21 -3.15 -8.09
CA VAL A 121 10.97 -2.68 -6.91
C VAL A 121 12.11 -1.75 -7.33
N VAL A 122 13.04 -2.23 -8.16
CA VAL A 122 14.21 -1.46 -8.60
C VAL A 122 13.84 -0.19 -9.37
N PRO A 123 13.01 -0.22 -10.43
CA PRO A 123 12.72 0.99 -11.20
C PRO A 123 11.97 2.05 -10.40
N VAL A 124 11.06 1.66 -9.49
CA VAL A 124 10.33 2.63 -8.68
C VAL A 124 11.24 3.24 -7.61
N LEU A 125 12.07 2.44 -6.93
CA LEU A 125 13.00 2.95 -5.93
C LEU A 125 14.08 3.84 -6.56
N GLN A 126 14.54 3.51 -7.76
CA GLN A 126 15.46 4.37 -8.52
C GLN A 126 14.79 5.69 -8.92
N PHE A 127 13.55 5.66 -9.42
CA PHE A 127 12.79 6.88 -9.70
C PHE A 127 12.61 7.75 -8.45
N LEU A 128 12.24 7.16 -7.32
CA LEU A 128 12.06 7.87 -6.06
C LEU A 128 13.36 8.47 -5.53
N LYS A 129 14.53 7.93 -5.92
CA LYS A 129 15.83 8.47 -5.53
C LYS A 129 16.26 9.63 -6.43
N ASP A 130 16.12 9.46 -7.75
CA ASP A 130 16.75 10.33 -8.76
C ASP A 130 15.84 11.47 -9.24
N HIS A 131 14.53 11.36 -9.10
CA HIS A 131 13.59 12.32 -9.67
C HIS A 131 13.66 13.68 -8.97
N HIS A 132 13.62 14.79 -9.73
CA HIS A 132 13.81 16.13 -9.15
C HIS A 132 12.78 16.46 -8.06
N SER A 133 11.51 16.09 -8.26
CA SER A 133 10.44 16.30 -7.27
C SER A 133 10.37 15.21 -6.19
N ALA A 134 11.08 14.11 -6.36
CA ALA A 134 11.13 12.98 -5.43
C ALA A 134 12.60 12.64 -5.18
N GLN A 135 13.22 13.33 -4.21
CA GLN A 135 14.63 13.16 -3.87
C GLN A 135 14.76 12.32 -2.61
N PHE A 136 14.27 11.07 -2.66
CA PHE A 136 14.37 10.14 -1.53
C PHE A 136 15.76 9.51 -1.50
N THR A 137 16.73 10.30 -1.07
CA THR A 137 18.15 9.91 -1.04
C THR A 137 18.49 8.93 0.06
N ASN A 138 17.71 8.90 1.15
CA ASN A 138 17.99 8.08 2.31
C ASN A 138 16.99 6.93 2.45
N LEU A 139 17.53 5.70 2.38
CA LEU A 139 16.83 4.48 2.77
C LEU A 139 16.97 4.34 4.29
N VAL A 140 15.86 4.53 5.01
CA VAL A 140 15.87 4.51 6.47
C VAL A 140 15.81 3.08 6.99
N ASP A 141 14.99 2.24 6.36
CA ASP A 141 14.71 0.89 6.84
C ASP A 141 14.06 0.03 5.74
N ILE A 142 14.28 -1.28 5.80
CA ILE A 142 13.51 -2.28 5.05
C ILE A 142 12.97 -3.29 6.06
N GLY A 143 11.65 -3.32 6.20
CA GLY A 143 10.96 -4.25 7.09
C GLY A 143 10.32 -5.40 6.32
N GLY A 144 10.41 -6.61 6.85
CA GLY A 144 9.61 -7.75 6.43
C GLY A 144 8.42 -7.96 7.37
N MET A 145 7.25 -8.25 6.81
CA MET A 145 6.04 -8.64 7.54
C MET A 145 5.51 -9.96 6.95
N ASP A 146 5.19 -10.90 7.83
CA ASP A 146 4.61 -12.19 7.44
C ASP A 146 3.14 -12.26 7.89
N VAL A 147 2.24 -12.49 6.93
CA VAL A 147 0.80 -12.61 7.10
C VAL A 147 0.35 -13.93 6.44
N PRO A 148 0.25 -15.03 7.21
CA PRO A 148 -0.01 -16.37 6.65
C PRO A 148 -1.41 -16.54 6.06
N SER A 149 -2.33 -15.61 6.29
CA SER A 149 -3.68 -15.64 5.71
C SER A 149 -3.76 -15.17 4.26
N ARG A 150 -2.68 -14.60 3.71
CA ARG A 150 -2.62 -14.11 2.32
C ARG A 150 -1.90 -15.13 1.43
N GLU A 151 -2.28 -15.17 0.15
CA GLU A 151 -1.57 -15.97 -0.87
C GLU A 151 -0.10 -15.55 -0.97
N TYR A 152 0.14 -14.24 -1.11
CA TYR A 152 1.47 -13.66 -0.94
C TYR A 152 1.70 -13.35 0.55
N ARG A 153 2.28 -14.32 1.25
CA ARG A 153 2.46 -14.28 2.71
C ARG A 153 3.35 -13.13 3.19
N PHE A 154 4.36 -12.75 2.40
CA PHE A 154 5.35 -11.77 2.81
C PHE A 154 5.04 -10.40 2.23
N GLU A 155 5.18 -9.37 3.04
CA GLU A 155 5.10 -7.97 2.67
C GLU A 155 6.42 -7.29 3.05
N ILE A 156 7.09 -6.71 2.07
CA ILE A 156 8.35 -5.98 2.24
C ILE A 156 8.06 -4.48 2.19
N ILE A 157 8.58 -3.76 3.16
CA ILE A 157 8.27 -2.37 3.42
C ILE A 157 9.56 -1.55 3.37
N TYR A 158 9.71 -0.73 2.35
CA TYR A 158 10.81 0.22 2.21
C TYR A 158 10.40 1.57 2.79
N ASN A 159 11.11 2.01 3.83
CA ASN A 159 10.92 3.31 4.45
C ASN A 159 11.97 4.29 3.91
N LEU A 160 11.51 5.32 3.21
CA LEU A 160 12.38 6.31 2.58
C LEU A 160 12.17 7.70 3.16
N LEU A 161 13.25 8.48 3.19
CA LEU A 161 13.25 9.87 3.62
C LEU A 161 13.88 10.75 2.55
N SER A 162 13.15 11.78 2.14
CA SER A 162 13.69 12.87 1.34
C SER A 162 14.17 13.99 2.25
N LEU A 163 15.48 14.24 2.24
CA LEU A 163 16.08 15.31 3.06
C LEU A 163 15.76 16.71 2.50
N ARG A 164 15.64 16.84 1.17
CA ARG A 164 15.34 18.13 0.52
C ARG A 164 13.94 18.64 0.87
N TYR A 165 12.97 17.74 0.87
CA TYR A 165 11.55 18.05 1.12
C TYR A 165 11.10 17.67 2.53
N ASN A 166 12.01 17.17 3.38
CA ASN A 166 11.73 16.62 4.71
C ASN A 166 10.46 15.74 4.75
N SER A 167 10.30 14.91 3.72
CA SER A 167 9.09 14.11 3.49
C SER A 167 9.44 12.63 3.59
N ARG A 168 8.52 11.84 4.16
CA ARG A 168 8.67 10.39 4.31
C ARG A 168 7.66 9.67 3.45
N ILE A 169 8.08 8.56 2.86
CA ILE A 169 7.23 7.68 2.07
C ILE A 169 7.50 6.24 2.46
N ARG A 170 6.44 5.43 2.45
CA ARG A 170 6.51 4.00 2.67
C ARG A 170 6.13 3.29 1.39
N VAL A 171 7.04 2.51 0.86
CA VAL A 171 6.81 1.71 -0.33
C VAL A 171 6.65 0.26 0.08
N LYS A 172 5.53 -0.38 -0.29
CA LYS A 172 5.24 -1.76 0.09
C LYS A 172 5.15 -2.65 -1.14
N THR A 173 5.73 -3.84 -1.04
CA THR A 173 5.65 -4.90 -2.04
C THR A 173 5.30 -6.20 -1.36
N TYR A 174 4.85 -7.18 -2.13
CA TYR A 174 4.47 -8.49 -1.63
C TYR A 174 5.23 -9.59 -2.38
N THR A 175 5.42 -10.74 -1.73
CA THR A 175 6.07 -11.92 -2.31
C THR A 175 5.56 -13.20 -1.68
N ASP A 176 5.73 -14.30 -2.40
CA ASP A 176 5.60 -15.64 -1.85
C ASP A 176 6.98 -16.16 -1.36
N GLU A 177 7.06 -17.44 -1.02
CA GLU A 177 8.28 -18.08 -0.51
C GLU A 177 9.35 -18.39 -1.56
N LEU A 178 8.95 -18.52 -2.83
CA LEU A 178 9.80 -19.03 -3.90
C LEU A 178 10.13 -17.95 -4.94
N THR A 179 9.28 -16.94 -5.08
CA THR A 179 9.46 -15.84 -6.01
C THR A 179 10.59 -14.96 -5.53
N PRO A 180 11.66 -14.84 -6.33
CA PRO A 180 12.76 -13.95 -6.00
C PRO A 180 12.32 -12.50 -6.18
N ILE A 181 12.74 -11.61 -5.28
CA ILE A 181 12.62 -10.17 -5.44
C ILE A 181 13.96 -9.59 -5.88
N ASP A 182 13.97 -8.59 -6.77
CA ASP A 182 15.21 -7.94 -7.16
C ASP A 182 15.82 -7.12 -6.01
N SER A 183 17.11 -7.34 -5.76
CA SER A 183 17.90 -6.58 -4.78
C SER A 183 17.98 -5.10 -5.15
N VAL A 184 17.91 -4.25 -4.14
CA VAL A 184 18.00 -2.79 -4.23
C VAL A 184 19.39 -2.30 -3.86
N ASN A 185 20.34 -3.21 -3.58
CA ASN A 185 21.70 -2.86 -3.15
C ASN A 185 22.43 -1.92 -4.14
N ASP A 186 22.12 -2.00 -5.44
CA ASP A 186 22.68 -1.08 -6.44
C ASP A 186 22.11 0.34 -6.39
N VAL A 187 20.84 0.48 -6.00
CA VAL A 187 20.21 1.79 -5.81
C VAL A 187 20.58 2.34 -4.42
N PHE A 188 20.45 1.54 -3.37
CA PHE A 188 20.75 1.90 -1.99
C PHE A 188 21.72 0.90 -1.38
N LYS A 189 22.99 1.30 -1.23
CA LYS A 189 24.03 0.44 -0.62
C LYS A 189 23.73 0.06 0.84
N ALA A 190 22.87 0.82 1.52
CA ALA A 190 22.37 0.50 2.85
C ALA A 190 21.52 -0.78 2.88
N ALA A 191 20.88 -1.16 1.76
CA ALA A 191 20.01 -2.33 1.68
C ALA A 191 20.75 -3.67 1.88
N ASN A 192 22.08 -3.70 1.75
CA ASN A 192 22.89 -4.93 1.84
C ASN A 192 22.60 -5.74 3.13
N TRP A 193 22.59 -5.08 4.29
CA TRP A 193 22.35 -5.78 5.55
C TRP A 193 20.88 -6.11 5.76
N TYR A 194 19.98 -5.21 5.38
CA TYR A 194 18.54 -5.44 5.52
C TYR A 194 18.04 -6.60 4.65
N GLU A 195 18.51 -6.70 3.41
CA GLU A 195 18.15 -7.82 2.52
C GLU A 195 18.66 -9.15 3.08
N ARG A 196 19.87 -9.16 3.68
CA ARG A 196 20.40 -10.33 4.39
C ARG A 196 19.61 -10.66 5.65
N GLU A 197 19.15 -9.66 6.38
CA GLU A 197 18.30 -9.84 7.56
C GLU A 197 16.97 -10.49 7.17
N ILE A 198 16.32 -9.96 6.13
CA ILE A 198 15.04 -10.48 5.64
C ILE A 198 15.20 -11.90 5.10
N TRP A 199 16.30 -12.18 4.41
CA TRP A 199 16.64 -13.55 3.99
C TRP A 199 16.81 -14.49 5.19
N ASP A 200 17.54 -14.08 6.24
CA ASP A 200 17.79 -14.91 7.42
C ASP A 200 16.52 -15.12 8.26
N MET A 201 15.71 -14.07 8.45
CA MET A 201 14.56 -14.06 9.35
C MET A 201 13.26 -14.58 8.72
N PHE A 202 13.04 -14.34 7.42
CA PHE A 202 11.82 -14.72 6.70
C PHE A 202 12.06 -15.73 5.58
N GLY A 203 13.29 -15.82 5.06
CA GLY A 203 13.61 -16.71 3.92
C GLY A 203 13.19 -16.14 2.57
N VAL A 204 13.01 -14.83 2.45
CA VAL A 204 12.70 -14.19 1.16
C VAL A 204 13.98 -14.02 0.34
N PHE A 205 14.01 -14.64 -0.83
CA PHE A 205 15.19 -14.61 -1.70
C PHE A 205 15.30 -13.29 -2.48
N PHE A 206 16.48 -12.67 -2.45
CA PHE A 206 16.79 -11.49 -3.24
C PHE A 206 17.70 -11.82 -4.43
N ALA A 207 17.20 -11.64 -5.66
CA ALA A 207 17.99 -11.79 -6.87
C ALA A 207 19.02 -10.65 -6.99
N ASN A 208 20.18 -10.95 -7.59
CA ASN A 208 21.27 -9.99 -7.87
C ASN A 208 21.95 -9.36 -6.64
N HIS A 209 21.74 -9.89 -5.43
CA HIS A 209 22.47 -9.44 -4.25
C HIS A 209 23.92 -9.99 -4.24
N PRO A 210 24.95 -9.18 -3.89
CA PRO A 210 26.36 -9.60 -3.96
C PRO A 210 26.77 -10.72 -3.01
N ASP A 211 26.18 -10.81 -1.80
CA ASP A 211 26.51 -11.83 -0.80
C ASP A 211 25.30 -12.11 0.12
N LEU A 212 24.46 -13.07 -0.25
CA LEU A 212 23.37 -13.56 0.62
C LEU A 212 23.88 -14.66 1.54
N ARG A 213 24.22 -14.27 2.77
CA ARG A 213 24.50 -15.19 3.87
C ARG A 213 23.82 -14.69 5.15
N ARG A 214 23.56 -15.62 6.07
CA ARG A 214 22.96 -15.36 7.40
C ARG A 214 23.75 -14.28 8.15
N ILE A 215 23.07 -13.52 9.02
CA ILE A 215 23.68 -12.43 9.80
C ILE A 215 23.34 -12.50 11.29
N LEU A 216 22.12 -12.92 11.64
CA LEU A 216 21.64 -12.92 13.02
C LEU A 216 21.58 -14.33 13.59
N THR A 217 21.21 -15.32 12.77
CA THR A 217 21.14 -16.71 13.23
C THR A 217 22.52 -17.36 13.31
N ASP A 218 22.63 -18.39 14.14
CA ASP A 218 23.85 -19.18 14.29
C ASP A 218 24.17 -19.97 13.01
N TYR A 219 25.43 -20.39 12.87
CA TYR A 219 25.97 -20.99 11.64
C TYR A 219 25.22 -22.26 11.19
N GLY A 220 24.77 -23.09 12.13
CA GLY A 220 24.05 -24.34 11.88
C GLY A 220 22.54 -24.21 12.10
N PHE A 221 22.01 -22.99 12.21
CA PHE A 221 20.60 -22.79 12.50
C PHE A 221 19.73 -23.11 11.27
N GLU A 222 18.75 -23.99 11.45
CA GLU A 222 17.78 -24.34 10.42
C GLU A 222 16.43 -23.67 10.72
N GLY A 223 15.85 -23.06 9.68
CA GLY A 223 14.61 -22.29 9.79
C GLY A 223 14.79 -20.77 9.83
N HIS A 224 13.65 -20.10 9.92
CA HIS A 224 13.47 -18.65 9.79
C HIS A 224 12.63 -18.12 10.96
N PRO A 225 13.25 -17.49 11.98
CA PRO A 225 12.58 -17.23 13.27
C PRO A 225 11.37 -16.29 13.22
N PHE A 226 11.30 -15.35 12.29
CA PHE A 226 10.22 -14.36 12.23
C PHE A 226 9.04 -14.77 11.34
N ARG A 227 9.10 -15.96 10.73
CA ARG A 227 7.91 -16.57 10.19
C ARG A 227 6.92 -16.87 11.31
N LYS A 228 5.63 -16.59 11.10
CA LYS A 228 4.59 -16.72 12.14
C LYS A 228 4.24 -18.16 12.51
N ASP A 229 4.78 -19.13 11.79
CA ASP A 229 4.70 -20.56 12.04
C ASP A 229 5.80 -21.06 13.01
N PHE A 230 6.88 -20.30 13.21
CA PHE A 230 8.02 -20.70 14.03
C PHE A 230 7.73 -20.53 15.53
N PRO A 231 8.03 -21.54 16.40
CA PRO A 231 7.84 -21.42 17.83
C PRO A 231 8.81 -20.39 18.42
N LEU A 232 8.33 -19.56 19.35
CA LEU A 232 9.14 -18.50 19.98
C LEU A 232 10.45 -19.01 20.59
N THR A 233 10.43 -20.22 21.13
CA THR A 233 11.58 -20.85 21.81
C THR A 233 12.55 -21.52 20.84
N GLY A 234 12.15 -21.70 19.57
CA GLY A 234 12.86 -22.55 18.62
C GLY A 234 12.70 -24.04 18.93
N TYR A 235 13.45 -24.86 18.18
CA TYR A 235 13.44 -26.32 18.28
C TYR A 235 14.63 -26.89 19.03
N VAL A 236 15.70 -26.10 19.16
CA VAL A 236 16.99 -26.55 19.69
C VAL A 236 17.49 -25.61 20.78
N GLU A 237 18.19 -26.19 21.74
CA GLU A 237 18.93 -25.46 22.77
C GLU A 237 20.40 -25.84 22.75
N VAL A 238 21.22 -24.99 23.36
CA VAL A 238 22.67 -25.11 23.35
C VAL A 238 23.16 -25.26 24.77
N ARG A 239 23.91 -26.34 25.04
CA ARG A 239 24.55 -26.57 26.35
C ARG A 239 25.98 -27.07 26.20
N TYR A 240 26.80 -26.85 27.23
CA TYR A 240 28.14 -27.43 27.29
C TYR A 240 28.06 -28.89 27.76
N ASP A 241 28.77 -29.78 27.08
CA ASP A 241 28.90 -31.19 27.45
C ASP A 241 30.36 -31.45 27.87
N ASP A 242 30.54 -31.81 29.15
CA ASP A 242 31.87 -32.03 29.73
C ASP A 242 32.54 -33.30 29.20
N GLU A 243 31.78 -34.34 28.86
CA GLU A 243 32.34 -35.58 28.31
C GLU A 243 32.99 -35.34 26.94
N LYS A 244 32.33 -34.54 26.10
CA LYS A 244 32.80 -34.16 24.76
C LYS A 244 33.69 -32.91 24.78
N LYS A 245 33.78 -32.20 25.91
CA LYS A 245 34.47 -30.92 26.10
C LYS A 245 34.14 -29.87 25.03
N ARG A 246 32.87 -29.84 24.60
CA ARG A 246 32.39 -28.91 23.56
C ARG A 246 30.94 -28.52 23.80
N VAL A 247 30.54 -27.45 23.15
CA VAL A 247 29.14 -27.02 23.09
C VAL A 247 28.37 -27.93 22.14
N VAL A 248 27.23 -28.43 22.57
CA VAL A 248 26.36 -29.35 21.83
C VAL A 248 24.98 -28.71 21.67
N VAL A 249 24.36 -28.96 20.51
CA VAL A 249 23.00 -28.54 20.19
C VAL A 249 22.09 -29.74 20.39
N GLU A 250 21.08 -29.60 21.24
CA GLU A 250 20.13 -30.66 21.58
C GLU A 250 18.68 -30.19 21.39
N PRO A 251 17.71 -31.10 21.24
CA PRO A 251 16.30 -30.74 21.22
C PRO A 251 15.90 -29.99 22.48
N LEU A 252 15.04 -28.98 22.32
CA LEU A 252 14.61 -28.12 23.41
C LEU A 252 13.81 -28.89 24.49
N GLU A 253 14.23 -28.78 25.75
CA GLU A 253 13.49 -29.30 26.91
C GLU A 253 13.24 -28.17 27.94
N LEU A 254 12.08 -27.53 27.84
CA LEU A 254 11.71 -26.45 28.77
C LEU A 254 11.26 -26.99 30.12
N ALA A 255 11.90 -26.55 31.19
CA ALA A 255 11.45 -26.85 32.56
C ALA A 255 10.06 -26.27 32.87
N GLN A 256 9.73 -25.13 32.27
CA GLN A 256 8.41 -24.51 32.33
C GLN A 256 8.05 -23.97 30.94
N GLU A 257 6.92 -24.39 30.41
CA GLU A 257 6.40 -23.88 29.15
C GLU A 257 5.97 -22.40 29.24
N PHE A 258 6.01 -21.71 28.09
CA PHE A 258 5.50 -20.34 28.02
C PHE A 258 3.98 -20.33 28.19
N ARG A 259 3.52 -19.76 29.30
CA ARG A 259 2.08 -19.62 29.61
C ARG A 259 1.49 -18.49 28.77
N LYS A 260 0.90 -18.84 27.63
CA LYS A 260 0.20 -17.89 26.74
C LYS A 260 -1.13 -17.46 27.37
N PHE A 261 -1.29 -16.16 27.59
CA PHE A 261 -2.57 -15.58 28.00
C PHE A 261 -3.34 -15.06 26.79
N GLU A 262 -4.63 -15.40 26.71
CA GLU A 262 -5.54 -14.83 25.72
C GLU A 262 -6.15 -13.54 26.27
N LEU A 263 -5.58 -12.41 25.86
CA LEU A 263 -5.99 -11.08 26.32
C LEU A 263 -7.06 -10.43 25.41
N SER A 264 -7.49 -11.12 24.35
CA SER A 264 -8.48 -10.60 23.40
C SER A 264 -9.87 -10.50 24.03
N THR A 265 -10.50 -9.34 23.93
CA THR A 265 -11.87 -9.13 24.41
C THR A 265 -12.89 -9.56 23.36
N PRO A 266 -14.01 -10.22 23.73
CA PRO A 266 -15.05 -10.60 22.79
C PRO A 266 -15.80 -9.43 22.14
N TRP A 267 -15.83 -8.27 22.82
CA TRP A 267 -16.56 -7.09 22.37
C TRP A 267 -15.71 -6.23 21.44
N GLU A 268 -16.30 -5.81 20.32
CA GLU A 268 -15.65 -4.93 19.36
C GLU A 268 -15.54 -3.50 19.90
N GLN A 269 -14.33 -2.94 19.87
CA GLN A 269 -14.05 -1.59 20.36
C GLN A 269 -14.07 -0.51 19.25
N PHE A 270 -13.88 -0.90 17.99
CA PHE A 270 -13.65 0.04 16.88
C PHE A 270 -14.59 -0.18 15.68
N PRO A 271 -15.84 0.34 15.74
CA PRO A 271 -16.84 0.13 14.68
C PRO A 271 -16.42 0.60 13.29
N ASN A 272 -15.57 1.63 13.19
CA ASN A 272 -15.10 2.18 11.91
C ASN A 272 -14.20 1.22 11.12
N PHE A 273 -13.63 0.20 11.78
CA PHE A 273 -12.73 -0.79 11.17
C PHE A 273 -13.36 -2.17 11.06
N ARG A 274 -14.69 -2.28 11.29
CA ARG A 274 -15.42 -3.52 11.11
C ARG A 274 -15.30 -3.99 9.67
N ALA A 275 -14.79 -5.20 9.46
CA ALA A 275 -14.87 -5.85 8.16
C ALA A 275 -16.36 -6.09 7.83
N PRO A 276 -16.81 -5.83 6.58
CA PRO A 276 -18.17 -6.20 6.19
C PRO A 276 -18.35 -7.70 6.41
N ALA A 277 -19.54 -8.10 6.86
CA ALA A 277 -19.87 -9.52 6.95
C ALA A 277 -19.62 -10.18 5.58
N ALA A 278 -19.00 -11.36 5.58
CA ALA A 278 -18.80 -12.13 4.35
C ALA A 278 -20.17 -12.30 3.68
N ALA A 279 -20.28 -11.87 2.42
CA ALA A 279 -21.48 -12.16 1.64
C ALA A 279 -21.54 -13.68 1.44
N GLU A 280 -22.68 -14.29 1.75
CA GLU A 280 -22.94 -15.67 1.34
C GLU A 280 -23.08 -15.67 -0.18
N ASP A 281 -22.06 -16.16 -0.88
CA ASP A 281 -22.14 -16.38 -2.32
C ASP A 281 -23.16 -17.51 -2.56
N VAL A 282 -24.33 -17.17 -3.09
CA VAL A 282 -25.32 -18.16 -3.51
C VAL A 282 -24.87 -18.72 -4.85
N ASP A 283 -24.36 -19.95 -4.84
CA ASP A 283 -24.05 -20.71 -6.06
C ASP A 283 -25.32 -20.88 -6.91
N THR A 284 -25.51 -20.00 -7.89
CA THR A 284 -26.58 -20.12 -8.88
C THR A 284 -26.12 -20.99 -10.03
N ILE A 285 -25.93 -22.29 -9.77
CA ILE A 285 -25.91 -23.30 -10.82
C ILE A 285 -27.37 -23.57 -11.22
N VAL A 286 -27.94 -22.67 -12.02
CA VAL A 286 -29.15 -23.01 -12.78
C VAL A 286 -28.67 -23.72 -14.04
N ASN A 287 -28.58 -25.04 -13.98
CA ASN A 287 -28.38 -25.88 -15.15
C ASN A 287 -29.55 -25.68 -16.12
N PHE A 288 -29.44 -24.73 -17.04
CA PHE A 288 -30.24 -24.71 -18.26
C PHE A 288 -29.62 -25.70 -19.24
N GLU A 289 -29.84 -26.99 -19.01
CA GLU A 289 -29.71 -27.97 -20.09
C GLU A 289 -30.80 -27.69 -21.11
N GLY A 290 -30.38 -27.09 -22.22
CA GLY A 290 -31.20 -26.75 -23.36
C GLY A 290 -31.76 -27.99 -24.04
N TYR A 291 -32.99 -27.80 -24.51
CA TYR A 291 -33.66 -28.56 -25.55
C TYR A 291 -32.71 -28.92 -26.71
N ASN A 292 -32.56 -30.21 -27.00
CA ASN A 292 -32.01 -30.68 -28.27
C ASN A 292 -33.10 -30.58 -29.36
N PHE A 293 -32.83 -29.76 -30.37
CA PHE A 293 -33.49 -29.83 -31.67
C PHE A 293 -32.77 -30.87 -32.54
N LEU A 294 -33.59 -31.80 -33.08
CA LEU A 294 -33.34 -32.82 -34.11
C LEU A 294 -32.56 -34.08 -33.70
#